data_AF-A0A442B3K2-F1
#
_entry.id   AF-A0A442B3K2-F1
#
_cell.length_a   1.000
_cell.length_b   1.000
_cell.length_c   1.000
_cell.angle_alpha   90.00
_cell.angle_beta   90.00
_cell.angle_gamma   90.00
#
_symmetry.space_group_name_H-M   'P 1'
#
loop_
_entity.id
_entity.type
_entity.pdbx_description
1 polymer ?
#
loop_
_entity_poly.entity_id
_entity_poly.type
_entity_poly.pdbx_seq_one_letter_code
_entity_poly.pdbx_strand_id
1 'polypeptide(L)'
;MSLHTLHPERVDETRMQGYSTFGPLLINALAQKLARCQGMRELDRVEQSLVRLIEETDVTASDAEAMKEFAVELVVSTLRNAREHPDAKQDLEEIDGRRTEGRSEDPDTLEEQLQSGLEDSFPASDPPAVVSTAITGGSKDIVGTDEVLRRKKEARRKQSEAAD
;
A
#
# COMPACT_ATOMS: atom_id res chain seq x y z
N MET A 1 8.20 7.79 -35.91
CA MET A 1 7.13 8.20 -36.85
C MET A 1 6.11 9.01 -36.05
N SER A 2 5.73 10.20 -36.52
CA SER A 2 4.81 11.10 -35.80
C SER A 2 3.37 10.87 -36.29
N LEU A 3 2.37 11.03 -35.41
CA LEU A 3 0.95 10.93 -35.81
C LEU A 3 0.61 11.85 -37.00
N HIS A 4 1.29 13.00 -37.09
CA HIS A 4 1.12 13.98 -38.17
C HIS A 4 1.70 13.55 -39.52
N THR A 5 2.48 12.46 -39.55
CA THR A 5 3.09 11.90 -40.78
C THR A 5 2.31 10.72 -41.35
N LEU A 6 1.21 10.31 -40.70
CA LEU A 6 0.36 9.21 -41.14
C LEU A 6 -0.73 9.70 -42.10
N HIS A 7 -1.12 8.84 -43.04
CA HIS A 7 -2.28 9.08 -43.90
C HIS A 7 -3.55 9.23 -43.04
N PRO A 8 -4.48 10.16 -43.34
CA PRO A 8 -5.65 10.43 -42.50
C PRO A 8 -6.46 9.18 -42.11
N GLU A 9 -6.67 8.25 -43.04
CA GLU A 9 -7.38 6.99 -42.78
C GLU A 9 -6.64 6.07 -41.78
N ARG A 10 -5.29 6.12 -41.77
CA ARG A 10 -4.48 5.37 -40.82
C ARG A 10 -4.41 6.04 -39.45
N VAL A 11 -4.70 7.34 -39.36
CA VAL A 11 -4.67 8.06 -38.08
C VAL A 11 -5.74 7.52 -37.15
N ASP A 12 -6.97 7.33 -37.63
CA ASP A 12 -8.07 6.86 -36.78
C ASP A 12 -7.89 5.38 -36.39
N GLU A 13 -7.41 4.54 -37.30
CA GLU A 13 -7.03 3.16 -36.98
C GLU A 13 -5.90 3.12 -35.92
N THR A 14 -4.86 3.94 -36.10
CA THR A 14 -3.74 4.03 -35.15
C THR A 14 -4.21 4.55 -33.79
N ARG A 15 -5.12 5.54 -33.75
CA ARG A 15 -5.73 6.02 -32.51
C ARG A 15 -6.51 4.91 -31.82
N MET A 16 -7.32 4.16 -32.57
CA MET A 16 -8.10 3.07 -32.01
C MET A 16 -7.22 1.98 -31.43
N GLN A 17 -6.20 1.53 -32.18
CA GLN A 17 -5.19 0.60 -31.67
C GLN A 17 -4.47 1.14 -30.43
N GLY A 18 -4.16 2.44 -30.41
CA GLY A 18 -3.57 3.12 -29.26
C GLY A 18 -4.46 3.05 -28.03
N TYR A 19 -5.75 3.37 -28.16
CA TYR A 19 -6.71 3.28 -27.06
C TYR A 19 -6.90 1.84 -26.58
N SER A 20 -7.06 0.87 -27.49
CA SER A 20 -7.23 -0.53 -27.12
C SER A 20 -5.99 -1.13 -26.45
N THR A 21 -4.79 -0.70 -26.83
CA THR A 21 -3.52 -1.22 -26.26
C THR A 21 -3.16 -0.53 -24.95
N PHE A 22 -3.17 0.80 -24.94
CA PHE A 22 -2.66 1.58 -23.80
C PHE A 22 -3.75 2.00 -22.82
N GLY A 23 -5.01 2.09 -23.23
CA GLY A 23 -6.12 2.50 -22.38
C GLY A 23 -6.21 1.66 -21.10
N PRO A 24 -6.36 0.32 -21.19
CA PRO A 24 -6.43 -0.53 -20.01
C PRO A 24 -5.17 -0.46 -19.13
N LEU A 25 -3.98 -0.34 -19.74
CA LEU A 25 -2.71 -0.22 -19.01
C LEU A 25 -2.62 1.08 -18.21
N LEU A 26 -3.01 2.20 -18.83
CA LEU A 26 -2.99 3.51 -18.21
C LEU A 26 -4.03 3.60 -17.08
N ILE A 27 -5.24 3.08 -17.29
CA ILE A 27 -6.28 3.05 -16.26
C ILE A 27 -5.82 2.24 -15.06
N ASN A 28 -5.28 1.04 -15.27
CA ASN A 28 -4.71 0.22 -14.19
C ASN A 28 -3.59 0.92 -13.43
N ALA A 29 -2.62 1.53 -14.15
CA ALA A 29 -1.51 2.23 -13.52
C ALA A 29 -1.98 3.44 -12.70
N LEU A 30 -2.97 4.18 -13.19
CA LEU A 30 -3.58 5.30 -12.47
C LEU A 30 -4.35 4.83 -11.24
N ALA A 31 -5.15 3.76 -11.35
CA ALA A 31 -5.88 3.18 -10.23
C ALA A 31 -4.93 2.71 -9.12
N GLN A 32 -3.82 2.05 -9.47
CA GLN A 32 -2.80 1.63 -8.50
C GLN A 32 -2.11 2.83 -7.83
N LYS A 33 -1.78 3.89 -8.59
CA LYS A 33 -1.19 5.11 -8.02
C LYS A 33 -2.18 5.81 -7.09
N LEU A 34 -3.46 5.84 -7.46
CA LEU A 34 -4.51 6.39 -6.64
C LEU A 34 -4.64 5.58 -5.34
N ALA A 35 -4.68 4.26 -5.42
CA ALA A 35 -4.76 3.36 -4.26
C ALA A 35 -3.55 3.46 -3.32
N ARG A 36 -2.37 3.80 -3.82
CA ARG A 36 -1.17 4.06 -2.99
C ARG A 36 -1.28 5.35 -2.19
N CYS A 37 -1.93 6.37 -2.74
CA CYS A 37 -1.99 7.71 -2.15
C CYS A 37 -3.25 7.92 -1.29
N GLN A 38 -4.36 7.36 -1.76
CA GLN A 38 -5.70 7.53 -1.21
C GLN A 38 -6.14 6.29 -0.45
N GLY A 39 -6.99 6.50 0.54
CA GLY A 39 -7.58 5.44 1.34
C GLY A 39 -8.66 4.64 0.59
N MET A 40 -9.10 3.51 1.16
CA MET A 40 -10.12 2.65 0.55
C MET A 40 -11.44 3.38 0.34
N ARG A 41 -11.85 4.23 1.29
CA ARG A 41 -13.07 5.05 1.19
C ARG A 41 -13.10 5.96 -0.04
N GLU A 42 -11.95 6.53 -0.42
CA GLU A 42 -11.89 7.42 -1.60
C GLU A 42 -11.93 6.61 -2.90
N LEU A 43 -11.36 5.40 -2.92
CA LEU A 43 -11.50 4.49 -4.06
C LEU A 43 -12.95 4.09 -4.29
N ASP A 44 -13.73 3.84 -3.22
CA ASP A 44 -15.16 3.52 -3.31
C ASP A 44 -15.97 4.67 -3.92
N ARG A 45 -15.65 5.92 -3.55
CA ARG A 45 -16.30 7.10 -4.14
C ARG A 45 -15.98 7.23 -5.62
N VAL A 46 -14.72 6.97 -6.00
CA VAL A 46 -14.30 6.99 -7.40
C VAL A 46 -15.02 5.90 -8.19
N GLU A 47 -15.12 4.68 -7.65
CA GLU A 47 -15.89 3.58 -8.27
C GLU A 47 -17.33 4.00 -8.57
N GLN A 48 -18.05 4.47 -7.54
CA GLN A 48 -19.44 4.89 -7.68
C GLN A 48 -19.60 6.04 -8.68
N SER A 49 -18.70 7.02 -8.64
CA SER A 49 -18.74 8.15 -9.58
C SER A 49 -18.52 7.72 -11.03
N LEU A 50 -17.64 6.74 -11.27
CA LEU A 50 -17.36 6.24 -12.61
C LEU A 50 -18.50 5.35 -13.14
N VAL A 51 -19.05 4.47 -12.29
CA VAL A 51 -20.22 3.65 -12.65
C VAL A 51 -21.39 4.55 -13.03
N ARG A 52 -21.69 5.55 -12.19
CA ARG A 52 -22.75 6.52 -12.46
C ARG A 52 -22.52 7.29 -13.77
N LEU A 53 -21.28 7.71 -14.05
CA LEU A 53 -20.93 8.37 -15.31
C LEU A 53 -21.23 7.47 -16.52
N ILE A 54 -20.90 6.19 -16.44
CA ILE A 54 -21.16 5.21 -17.51
C ILE A 54 -22.67 5.03 -17.74
N GLU A 55 -23.43 4.88 -16.65
CA GLU A 55 -24.88 4.74 -16.70
C GLU A 55 -25.55 5.95 -17.34
N GLU A 56 -25.13 7.16 -16.94
CA GLU A 56 -25.68 8.44 -17.43
C GLU A 56 -25.22 8.81 -18.86
N THR A 57 -24.16 8.19 -19.38
CA THR A 57 -23.65 8.50 -20.72
C THR A 57 -24.60 7.99 -21.80
N ASP A 58 -25.04 8.86 -22.72
CA ASP A 58 -25.83 8.46 -23.87
C ASP A 58 -24.93 7.88 -24.97
N VAL A 59 -25.22 6.65 -25.40
CA VAL A 59 -24.44 5.91 -26.40
C VAL A 59 -25.39 5.50 -27.52
N THR A 60 -25.13 5.98 -28.73
CA THR A 60 -26.00 5.79 -29.89
C THR A 60 -25.77 4.45 -30.62
N ALA A 61 -24.89 3.59 -30.10
CA ALA A 61 -24.54 2.32 -30.72
C ALA A 61 -25.63 1.27 -30.50
N SER A 62 -25.77 0.31 -31.42
CA SER A 62 -26.76 -0.77 -31.32
C SER A 62 -26.55 -1.68 -30.12
N ASP A 63 -25.32 -1.74 -29.63
CA ASP A 63 -24.79 -2.53 -28.52
C ASP A 63 -24.49 -1.68 -27.29
N ALA A 64 -25.07 -0.47 -27.19
CA ALA A 64 -24.85 0.49 -26.11
C ALA A 64 -24.94 -0.13 -24.70
N GLU A 65 -25.93 -0.99 -24.45
CA GLU A 65 -26.12 -1.61 -23.14
C GLU A 65 -24.97 -2.57 -22.79
N ALA A 66 -24.55 -3.40 -23.75
CA ALA A 66 -23.42 -4.31 -23.57
C ALA A 66 -22.11 -3.52 -23.40
N MET A 67 -21.94 -2.40 -24.11
CA MET A 67 -20.79 -1.51 -23.93
C MET A 67 -20.74 -0.93 -22.51
N LYS A 68 -21.90 -0.53 -21.96
CA LYS A 68 -22.00 -0.02 -20.59
C LYS A 68 -21.70 -1.10 -19.56
N GLU A 69 -22.27 -2.29 -19.72
CA GLU A 69 -22.01 -3.43 -18.83
C GLU A 69 -20.52 -3.76 -18.79
N PHE A 70 -19.87 -3.87 -19.95
CA PHE A 70 -18.44 -4.11 -20.03
C PHE A 70 -17.61 -2.96 -19.41
N ALA A 71 -18.01 -1.71 -19.61
CA ALA A 71 -17.33 -0.57 -19.01
C ALA A 71 -17.45 -0.57 -17.48
N VAL A 72 -18.60 -0.94 -16.92
CA VAL A 72 -18.80 -1.12 -15.47
C VAL A 72 -17.92 -2.24 -14.95
N GLU A 73 -17.90 -3.39 -15.63
CA GLU A 73 -17.01 -4.51 -15.27
C GLU A 73 -15.54 -4.09 -15.26
N LEU A 74 -15.10 -3.32 -16.27
CA LEU A 74 -13.73 -2.80 -16.34
C LEU A 74 -13.41 -1.89 -15.14
N VAL A 75 -14.32 -1.01 -14.75
CA VAL A 75 -14.13 -0.12 -13.57
C VAL A 75 -14.02 -0.94 -12.29
N VAL A 76 -14.99 -1.82 -12.04
CA VAL A 76 -15.06 -2.62 -10.80
C VAL A 76 -13.84 -3.54 -10.68
N SER A 77 -13.49 -4.25 -11.75
CA SER A 77 -12.32 -5.14 -11.76
C SER A 77 -11.01 -4.39 -11.58
N THR A 78 -10.83 -3.24 -12.23
CA THR A 78 -9.61 -2.42 -12.10
C THR A 78 -9.44 -1.90 -10.68
N LEU A 79 -10.50 -1.35 -10.07
CA LEU A 79 -10.43 -0.81 -8.71
C LEU A 79 -10.27 -1.91 -7.68
N ARG A 80 -10.95 -3.05 -7.85
CA ARG A 80 -10.73 -4.24 -7.01
C ARG A 80 -9.27 -4.69 -7.04
N ASN A 81 -8.68 -4.85 -8.23
CA ASN A 81 -7.28 -5.25 -8.36
C ASN A 81 -6.32 -4.21 -7.75
N ALA A 82 -6.65 -2.93 -7.83
CA ALA A 82 -5.86 -1.87 -7.21
C ALA A 82 -5.93 -1.92 -5.67
N ARG A 83 -7.08 -2.25 -5.08
CA ARG A 83 -7.25 -2.45 -3.63
C ARG A 83 -6.48 -3.66 -3.11
N GLU A 84 -6.47 -4.75 -3.87
CA GLU A 84 -5.77 -6.00 -3.51
C GLU A 84 -4.24 -5.90 -3.68
N HIS A 85 -3.72 -4.81 -4.24
CA HIS A 85 -2.29 -4.62 -4.46
C HIS A 85 -1.53 -4.39 -3.13
N PRO A 86 -0.35 -4.99 -2.90
CA PRO A 86 0.38 -4.87 -1.63
C PRO A 86 0.79 -3.43 -1.26
N ASP A 87 1.04 -2.59 -2.27
CA ASP A 87 1.36 -1.17 -2.06
C ASP A 87 0.12 -0.28 -1.80
N ALA A 88 -1.10 -0.84 -1.81
CA ALA A 88 -2.31 -0.05 -1.56
C ALA A 88 -2.33 0.47 -0.12
N LYS A 89 -2.69 1.75 0.04
CA LYS A 89 -2.79 2.39 1.34
C LYS A 89 -3.97 1.79 2.11
N GLN A 90 -3.65 1.12 3.20
CA GLN A 90 -4.65 0.69 4.16
C GLN A 90 -5.20 1.92 4.88
N ASP A 91 -6.52 2.00 5.03
CA ASP A 91 -7.12 3.01 5.88
C ASP A 91 -6.60 2.78 7.30
N LEU A 92 -6.02 3.83 7.90
CA LEU A 92 -5.63 3.76 9.30
C LEU A 92 -6.90 3.51 10.11
N GLU A 93 -6.91 2.42 10.87
CA GLU A 93 -7.94 2.19 11.88
C GLU A 93 -8.01 3.40 12.82
N GLU A 94 -9.22 3.80 13.17
CA GLU A 94 -9.44 4.91 14.11
C GLU A 94 -8.64 4.63 15.39
N ILE A 95 -7.76 5.57 15.75
CA ILE A 95 -6.79 5.43 16.84
C ILE A 95 -7.49 5.13 18.17
N ASP A 96 -8.74 5.56 18.31
CA ASP A 96 -9.57 5.33 19.49
C ASP A 96 -9.75 3.85 19.82
N GLY A 97 -9.79 2.96 18.82
CA GLY A 97 -9.94 1.51 19.04
C GLY A 97 -8.66 0.80 19.48
N ARG A 98 -7.48 1.45 19.39
CA ARG A 98 -6.19 0.88 19.78
C ARG A 98 -5.77 1.25 21.20
N ARG A 99 -6.52 2.12 21.87
CA ARG A 99 -6.26 2.45 23.28
C ARG A 99 -6.84 1.34 24.14
N THR A 100 -6.02 0.83 25.05
CA THR A 100 -6.50 -0.06 26.12
C THR A 100 -7.52 0.71 26.97
N GLU A 101 -8.72 0.15 27.12
CA GLU A 101 -9.75 0.73 27.99
C GLU A 101 -9.17 1.01 29.39
N GLY A 102 -9.37 2.21 29.90
CA GLY A 102 -8.85 2.64 31.20
C GLY A 102 -7.45 3.30 31.20
N ARG A 103 -6.76 3.37 30.06
CA ARG A 103 -5.51 4.15 29.93
C ARG A 103 -5.80 5.65 30.00
N SER A 104 -5.10 6.36 30.88
CA SER A 104 -5.24 7.81 31.00
C SER A 104 -4.65 8.56 29.79
N GLU A 105 -5.28 9.69 29.42
CA GLU A 105 -4.80 10.60 28.37
C GLU A 105 -3.86 11.69 28.90
N ASP A 106 -3.92 11.96 30.20
CA ASP A 106 -3.05 12.92 30.89
C ASP A 106 -1.65 12.29 31.08
N PRO A 107 -0.57 12.95 30.63
CA PRO A 107 0.79 12.40 30.71
C PRO A 107 1.22 12.05 32.15
N ASP A 108 0.82 12.84 33.14
CA ASP A 108 1.28 12.66 34.52
C ASP A 108 0.66 11.40 35.15
N THR A 109 -0.63 11.18 34.91
CA THR A 109 -1.36 9.98 35.36
C THR A 109 -0.98 8.75 34.53
N LEU A 110 -0.65 8.92 33.25
CA LEU A 110 -0.15 7.83 32.40
C LEU A 110 1.19 7.30 32.91
N GLU A 111 2.10 8.17 33.32
CA GLU A 111 3.40 7.77 33.86
C GLU A 111 3.25 6.98 35.17
N GLU A 112 2.35 7.41 36.05
CA GLU A 112 2.00 6.68 37.27
C GLU A 112 1.38 5.30 36.98
N GLN A 113 0.44 5.23 36.02
CA GLN A 113 -0.16 3.96 35.59
C GLN A 113 0.88 2.98 35.00
N LEU A 114 1.83 3.49 34.21
CA LEU A 114 2.91 2.68 33.64
C LEU A 114 3.83 2.13 34.73
N GLN A 115 4.22 2.98 35.68
CA GLN A 115 5.09 2.60 36.79
C GLN A 115 4.43 1.54 37.69
N SER A 116 3.18 1.76 38.08
CA SER A 116 2.43 0.79 38.91
C SER A 116 2.23 -0.55 38.21
N GLY A 117 1.86 -0.55 36.92
CA GLY A 117 1.67 -1.79 36.16
C GLY A 117 2.98 -2.57 35.91
N LEU A 118 4.11 -1.86 35.81
CA LEU A 118 5.44 -2.47 35.75
C LEU A 118 5.82 -3.11 37.08
N GLU A 119 5.61 -2.42 38.21
CA GLU A 119 5.93 -2.94 39.55
C GLU A 119 5.17 -4.22 39.89
N ASP A 120 3.87 -4.30 39.53
CA ASP A 120 3.04 -5.48 39.78
C ASP A 120 3.38 -6.68 38.87
N SER A 121 4.04 -6.44 37.72
CA SER A 121 4.39 -7.48 36.74
C SER A 121 5.73 -8.16 37.04
N PHE A 122 6.52 -7.64 37.98
CA PHE A 122 7.76 -8.26 38.42
C PHE A 122 7.56 -8.98 39.76
N PRO A 123 7.43 -10.31 39.77
CA PRO A 123 7.58 -11.05 41.01
C PRO A 123 8.99 -10.77 41.58
N ALA A 124 9.09 -10.50 42.88
CA ALA A 124 10.39 -10.38 43.58
C ALA A 124 11.27 -11.65 43.48
N SER A 125 10.71 -12.74 42.94
CA SER A 125 11.41 -13.94 42.53
C SER A 125 11.52 -13.91 41.01
N ASP A 126 12.65 -13.45 40.48
CA ASP A 126 13.03 -13.71 39.08
C ASP A 126 12.71 -15.18 38.77
N PRO A 127 11.96 -15.51 37.70
CA PRO A 127 11.80 -16.91 37.32
C PRO A 127 13.20 -17.49 37.19
N PRO A 128 13.46 -18.71 37.71
CA PRO A 128 14.79 -19.27 37.69
C PRO A 128 15.32 -19.21 36.26
N ALA A 129 16.42 -18.47 36.06
CA ALA A 129 17.05 -18.35 34.77
C ALA A 129 17.44 -19.76 34.33
N VAL A 130 16.70 -20.32 33.38
CA VAL A 130 17.03 -21.61 32.77
C VAL A 130 18.30 -21.40 31.97
N VAL A 131 19.44 -21.63 32.60
CA VAL A 131 20.70 -21.85 31.89
C VAL A 131 20.56 -23.22 31.24
N SER A 132 20.04 -23.25 30.01
CA SER A 132 20.07 -24.46 29.20
C SER A 132 21.52 -24.90 29.02
N THR A 133 21.97 -25.84 29.84
CA THR A 133 23.22 -26.56 29.63
C THR A 133 23.05 -27.52 28.45
N ALA A 134 23.95 -27.39 27.48
CA ALA A 134 24.23 -28.30 26.37
C ALA A 134 23.24 -28.34 25.19
N ILE A 135 23.30 -27.31 24.33
CA ILE A 135 23.26 -27.55 22.88
C ILE A 135 24.68 -27.34 22.36
N THR A 136 25.38 -28.42 22.03
CA THR A 136 26.63 -28.37 21.27
C THR A 136 26.32 -27.96 19.83
N GLY A 137 26.25 -26.65 19.61
CA GLY A 137 26.15 -26.02 18.29
C GLY A 137 26.84 -24.67 18.37
N GLY A 138 27.94 -24.51 17.63
CA GLY A 138 28.91 -23.43 17.78
C GLY A 138 28.30 -22.03 17.92
N SER A 139 28.89 -21.24 18.81
CA SER A 139 28.57 -19.84 19.03
C SER A 139 28.60 -19.08 17.70
N LYS A 140 27.42 -18.76 17.15
CA LYS A 140 27.33 -17.72 16.13
C LYS A 140 27.58 -16.41 16.84
N ASP A 141 28.58 -15.68 16.38
CA ASP A 141 28.94 -14.37 16.89
C ASP A 141 27.74 -13.43 16.69
N ILE A 142 27.02 -13.13 17.79
CA ILE A 142 25.82 -12.31 17.74
C ILE A 142 26.27 -10.87 17.60
N VAL A 143 26.23 -10.36 16.37
CA VAL A 143 26.56 -8.97 16.09
C VAL A 143 25.39 -8.07 16.50
N GLY A 144 25.64 -7.15 17.42
CA GLY A 144 24.63 -6.19 17.89
C GLY A 144 24.07 -5.29 16.77
N THR A 145 22.83 -4.85 16.94
CA THR A 145 22.08 -4.04 15.96
C THR A 145 22.83 -2.78 15.53
N ASP A 146 23.52 -2.12 16.46
CA ASP A 146 24.28 -0.89 16.19
C ASP A 146 25.44 -1.13 15.22
N GLU A 147 26.13 -2.25 15.36
CA GLU A 147 27.24 -2.64 14.49
C GLU A 147 26.75 -2.97 13.07
N VAL A 148 25.56 -3.57 12.94
CA VAL A 148 24.92 -3.81 11.64
C VAL A 148 24.54 -2.48 10.97
N LEU A 149 23.98 -1.53 11.73
CA LEU A 149 23.60 -0.22 11.22
C LEU A 149 24.82 0.61 10.78
N ARG A 150 25.93 0.53 11.53
CA ARG A 150 27.20 1.18 11.19
C ARG A 150 27.75 0.65 9.86
N ARG A 151 27.84 -0.68 9.70
CA ARG A 151 28.32 -1.32 8.46
C ARG A 151 27.46 -0.94 7.25
N LYS A 152 26.14 -0.85 7.44
CA LYS A 152 25.21 -0.45 6.37
C LYS A 152 25.40 1.00 5.93
N LYS A 153 25.67 1.92 6.86
CA LYS A 153 26.01 3.32 6.54
C LYS A 153 27.33 3.44 5.78
N GLU A 154 28.36 2.71 6.21
CA GLU A 154 29.68 2.72 5.55
C GLU A 154 29.62 2.14 4.13
N ALA A 155 28.88 1.04 3.93
CA ALA A 155 28.69 0.44 2.62
C ALA A 155 27.97 1.40 1.65
N ARG A 156 26.96 2.13 2.14
CA ARG A 156 26.23 3.11 1.33
C ARG A 156 27.11 4.30 0.92
N ARG A 157 28.04 4.73 1.78
CA ARG A 157 28.97 5.81 1.47
C ARG A 157 30.03 5.41 0.45
N LYS A 158 30.54 4.17 0.53
CA LYS A 158 31.47 3.63 -0.48
C LYS A 158 30.83 3.46 -1.86
N GLN A 159 29.52 3.17 -1.92
CA GLN A 159 28.78 3.09 -3.19
C GLN A 159 28.57 4.46 -3.84
N SER A 160 28.42 5.54 -3.06
CA SER A 160 28.32 6.89 -3.62
C SER A 160 29.67 7.45 -4.08
N GLU A 161 30.78 7.08 -3.41
CA GLU A 161 32.13 7.54 -3.79
C GLU A 161 32.70 6.79 -5.03
N ALA A 162 32.12 5.65 -5.41
CA ALA A 162 32.53 4.88 -6.59
C ALA A 162 31.69 5.19 -7.86
N ALA A 163 30.74 6.12 -7.75
CA ALA A 163 29.81 6.52 -8.81
C ALA A 163 30.05 7.97 -9.32
N ASP A 164 31.10 8.63 -8.83
CA ASP A 164 31.71 9.86 -9.37
C ASP A 164 33.05 9.51 -10.05
#